data_AF-A0A529Q2F2-F1
#
_entry.id   AF-A0A529Q2F2-F1
#
_cell.length_a   1.000
_cell.length_b   1.000
_cell.length_c   1.000
_cell.angle_alpha   90.00
_cell.angle_beta   90.00
_cell.angle_gamma   90.00
#
_symmetry.space_group_name_H-M   'P 1'
#
loop_
_entity.id
_entity.type
_entity.pdbx_description
1 polymer ?
#
loop_
_entity_poly.entity_id
_entity_poly.type
_entity_poly.pdbx_seq_one_letter_code
_entity_poly.pdbx_strand_id
1 'polypeptide(L)' 'IPVDTEKFQTSIPGIFAVGDINWYPGKLKLILSGFHEVALMAQAAKRIVSPGERIVFQYTTSSTSLQKKLGVHD' A
#
# COMPACT_ATOMS: atom_id res chain seq x y z
N ILE A 1 -14.67 -9.21 0.19
CA ILE A 1 -14.07 -9.24 1.55
C ILE A 1 -14.13 -7.84 2.15
N PRO A 2 -14.85 -7.61 3.27
CA PRO A 2 -14.88 -6.30 3.92
C PRO A 2 -13.49 -5.86 4.40
N VAL A 3 -13.15 -4.60 4.20
CA VAL A 3 -11.87 -4.01 4.62
C VAL A 3 -12.06 -2.61 5.20
N ASP A 4 -11.08 -2.14 5.97
CA ASP A 4 -10.99 -0.73 6.34
C ASP A 4 -10.49 0.13 5.16
N THR A 5 -10.80 1.42 5.13
CA THR A 5 -10.41 2.31 4.01
C THR A 5 -9.11 3.07 4.24
N GLU A 6 -8.45 2.91 5.40
CA GLU A 6 -7.17 3.55 5.70
C GLU A 6 -5.99 2.68 5.25
N LYS A 7 -6.13 1.36 5.37
CA LYS A 7 -5.08 0.35 5.21
C LYS A 7 -5.50 -0.81 4.31
N PHE A 8 -6.80 -0.97 4.03
CA PHE A 8 -7.37 -2.11 3.30
C PHE A 8 -7.07 -3.46 3.97
N GLN A 9 -6.99 -3.46 5.30
CA GLN A 9 -6.84 -4.64 6.11
C GLN A 9 -8.21 -5.29 6.35
N THR A 10 -8.23 -6.62 6.39
CA THR A 10 -9.42 -7.39 6.75
C THR A 10 -9.64 -7.35 8.27
N SER A 11 -10.65 -8.07 8.75
CA SER A 11 -10.84 -8.30 10.19
C SER A 11 -9.71 -9.11 10.83
N ILE A 12 -8.88 -9.82 10.04
CA ILE A 12 -7.73 -10.56 10.52
C ILE A 12 -6.48 -9.67 10.40
N PRO A 13 -5.80 -9.31 11.51
CA PRO A 13 -4.60 -8.50 11.46
C PRO A 13 -3.51 -9.11 10.60
N GLY A 14 -2.87 -8.30 9.76
CA GLY A 14 -1.83 -8.73 8.81
C GLY A 14 -2.35 -9.36 7.52
N ILE A 15 -3.66 -9.61 7.40
CA ILE A 15 -4.28 -10.04 6.13
C ILE A 15 -4.97 -8.84 5.49
N PHE A 16 -4.57 -8.52 4.26
CA PHE A 16 -5.09 -7.40 3.47
C PHE A 16 -5.83 -7.90 2.24
N ALA A 17 -6.80 -7.11 1.76
CA ALA A 17 -7.52 -7.41 0.53
C ALA A 17 -7.67 -6.14 -0.31
N VAL A 18 -7.21 -6.18 -1.56
CA VAL A 18 -7.16 -5.04 -2.49
C VAL A 18 -7.66 -5.47 -3.87
N GLY A 19 -8.11 -4.51 -4.67
CA GLY A 19 -8.68 -4.78 -5.99
C GLY A 19 -10.09 -5.39 -5.90
N ASP A 20 -10.50 -6.11 -6.93
CA ASP A 20 -11.91 -6.51 -7.12
C ASP A 20 -12.46 -7.51 -6.09
N ILE A 21 -11.58 -8.12 -5.28
CA ILE A 21 -11.92 -9.09 -4.23
C ILE A 21 -12.45 -8.42 -2.95
N ASN A 22 -12.13 -7.13 -2.71
CA ASN A 22 -12.51 -6.43 -1.49
C ASN A 22 -13.86 -5.69 -1.61
N TRP A 23 -14.32 -5.13 -0.49
CA TRP A 23 -15.52 -4.32 -0.42
C TRP A 23 -15.40 -3.28 0.70
N TYR A 24 -15.86 -2.06 0.42
CA TYR A 24 -16.05 -0.95 1.36
C TYR A 24 -17.08 0.03 0.75
N PRO A 25 -17.71 0.93 1.56
CA PRO A 25 -18.68 1.89 1.03
C PRO A 25 -18.09 2.75 -0.09
N GLY A 26 -18.75 2.78 -1.26
CA GLY A 26 -18.28 3.54 -2.43
C GLY A 26 -17.25 2.82 -3.31
N LYS A 27 -16.92 1.54 -3.06
CA LYS A 27 -16.00 0.75 -3.90
C LYS A 27 -16.44 0.73 -5.37
N LEU A 28 -15.51 1.09 -6.26
CA LEU A 28 -15.61 0.85 -7.70
C LEU A 28 -14.58 -0.20 -8.13
N LYS A 29 -15.02 -1.19 -8.92
CA LYS A 29 -14.18 -2.24 -9.51
C LYS A 29 -13.41 -1.71 -10.71
N LEU A 30 -12.39 -0.93 -10.41
CA LEU A 30 -11.54 -0.26 -11.39
C LEU A 30 -10.08 -0.54 -11.06
N ILE A 31 -9.27 -0.70 -12.10
CA ILE A 31 -7.83 -0.92 -11.96
C ILE A 31 -7.19 0.21 -11.14
N LEU A 32 -7.59 1.47 -11.37
CA LEU A 32 -7.05 2.61 -10.60
C LEU A 32 -7.35 2.54 -9.09
N SER A 33 -8.47 1.93 -8.69
CA SER A 33 -8.85 1.80 -7.28
C SER A 33 -7.90 0.80 -6.64
N GLY A 34 -7.66 -0.33 -7.33
CA GLY A 34 -6.67 -1.31 -6.90
C GLY A 34 -5.28 -0.71 -6.69
N PHE A 35 -4.82 0.18 -7.58
CA PHE A 35 -3.52 0.85 -7.39
C PHE A 35 -3.48 1.76 -6.15
N HIS A 36 -4.53 2.56 -5.94
CA HIS A 36 -4.66 3.38 -4.73
C HIS A 36 -4.68 2.51 -3.46
N GLU A 37 -5.43 1.41 -3.50
CA GLU A 37 -5.59 0.49 -2.38
C GLU A 37 -4.26 -0.18 -2.00
N VAL A 38 -3.52 -0.66 -2.99
CA VAL A 38 -2.19 -1.27 -2.80
C VAL A 38 -1.21 -0.26 -2.19
N ALA A 39 -1.26 1.01 -2.60
CA ALA A 39 -0.35 2.03 -2.08
C ALA A 39 -0.52 2.25 -0.56
N LEU A 40 -1.76 2.31 -0.08
CA LEU A 40 -2.04 2.43 1.36
C LEU A 40 -1.77 1.13 2.12
N MET A 41 -2.12 -0.02 1.53
CA MET A 41 -1.84 -1.33 2.12
C MET A 41 -0.34 -1.55 2.36
N ALA A 42 0.52 -1.19 1.39
CA ALA A 42 1.96 -1.34 1.52
C ALA A 42 2.54 -0.55 2.72
N GLN A 43 1.98 0.62 3.03
CA GLN A 43 2.38 1.42 4.19
C GLN A 43 2.05 0.71 5.51
N ALA A 44 0.89 0.06 5.59
CA ALA A 44 0.50 -0.70 6.77
C ALA A 44 1.35 -1.98 6.89
N ALA A 45 1.51 -2.73 5.80
CA ALA A 45 2.29 -3.97 5.76
C ALA A 45 3.76 -3.73 6.14
N LYS A 46 4.38 -2.61 5.72
CA LYS A 46 5.78 -2.30 6.06
C LYS A 46 6.00 -2.17 7.57
N ARG A 47 5.03 -1.67 8.34
CA ARG A 47 5.12 -1.60 9.81
C ARG A 47 5.07 -2.97 10.48
N ILE A 48 4.46 -3.95 9.82
CA ILE A 48 4.40 -5.35 10.29
C ILE A 48 5.71 -6.07 9.96
N VAL A 49 6.19 -5.92 8.73
CA VAL A 49 7.41 -6.61 8.24
C VAL A 49 8.68 -6.04 8.88
N SER A 50 8.68 -4.76 9.24
CA SER A 50 9.86 -4.09 9.84
C SER A 50 9.46 -3.27 11.06
N PRO A 51 9.10 -3.92 12.18
CA PRO A 51 8.67 -3.23 13.39
C PRO A 51 9.82 -2.38 13.94
N GLY A 52 9.55 -1.10 14.19
CA GLY A 52 10.55 -0.13 14.69
C GLY A 52 11.24 0.70 13.62
N GLU A 53 11.17 0.31 12.35
CA GLU A 53 11.65 1.19 11.26
C GLU A 53 10.70 2.36 11.06
N ARG A 54 11.23 3.59 11.16
CA ARG A 54 10.47 4.79 10.81
C ARG A 54 10.28 4.84 9.29
N ILE A 55 9.04 4.80 8.84
CA ILE A 55 8.68 5.03 7.44
C ILE A 55 8.84 6.53 7.15
N VAL A 56 9.77 6.87 6.27
CA VAL A 56 9.96 8.22 5.72
C VAL A 56 9.32 8.25 4.34
N PHE A 57 8.33 9.12 4.16
CA PHE A 57 7.70 9.31 2.86
C PHE A 57 8.65 10.03 1.90
N GLN A 58 8.80 9.52 0.69
CA GLN A 58 9.72 10.02 -0.33
C GLN A 58 9.03 9.93 -1.70
N TYR A 59 9.31 10.89 -2.57
CA TYR A 59 8.84 10.87 -3.96
C TYR A 59 9.85 10.15 -4.84
N THR A 60 9.37 9.32 -5.77
CA THR A 60 10.21 8.55 -6.71
C THR A 60 11.02 9.46 -7.64
N THR A 61 10.54 10.67 -7.92
CA THR A 61 11.19 11.63 -8.82
C THR A 61 12.42 12.31 -8.22
N SER A 62 12.50 12.46 -6.90
CA SER A 62 13.58 13.22 -6.23
C SER A 62 14.40 12.40 -5.25
N SER A 63 13.95 11.20 -4.88
CA SER A 63 14.71 10.33 -3.98
C SER A 63 15.69 9.44 -4.72
N THR A 64 16.98 9.72 -4.54
CA THR A 64 18.08 8.86 -5.00
C THR A 64 18.01 7.46 -4.37
N SER A 65 17.56 7.35 -3.12
CA SER A 65 17.33 6.07 -2.44
C SER A 65 16.27 5.22 -3.15
N LEU A 66 15.16 5.84 -3.58
CA LEU A 66 14.12 5.14 -4.34
C LEU A 66 14.57 4.82 -5.77
N GLN A 67 15.23 5.75 -6.45
CA GLN A 67 15.77 5.54 -7.80
C GLN A 67 16.76 4.36 -7.83
N LYS A 68 17.64 4.25 -6.81
CA LYS A 68 18.54 3.10 -6.64
C LYS A 68 17.78 1.78 -6.49
N LYS A 69 16.67 1.75 -5.72
CA LYS A 69 15.82 0.56 -5.59
C LYS A 69 15.11 0.19 -6.90
N LEU A 70 14.83 1.17 -7.75
CA LEU A 70 14.22 0.99 -9.07
C LEU A 70 15.24 0.63 -10.17
N GLY A 71 16.55 0.62 -9.86
CA GLY A 71 17.59 0.36 -10.85
C GLY A 71 17.80 1.49 -11.84
N VAL A 72 17.37 2.72 -11.51
CA VAL A 72 17.68 3.91 -12.30
C VAL A 72 19.12 4.33 -11.97
N HIS A 73 19.98 4.28 -12.97
CA HIS A 73 21.35 4.79 -12.90
C HIS A 73 21.38 6.20 -13.47
N ASP A 74 22.17 7.08 -12.85
CA ASP A 74 22.47 8.41 -13.40
C ASP A 74 23.16 8.31 -14.77
#